data_AF-A0A2W7L1L0-F1
#
_entry.id   AF-A0A2W7L1L0-F1
#
_cell.length_a   1.000
_cell.length_b   1.000
_cell.length_c   1.000
_cell.angle_alpha   90.00
_cell.angle_beta   90.00
_cell.angle_gamma   90.00
#
_symmetry.space_group_name_H-M   'P 1'
#
loop_
_entity.id
_entity.type
_entity.pdbx_description
1 polymer ?
#
loop_
_entity_poly.entity_id
_entity_poly.type
_entity_poly.pdbx_seq_one_letter_code
_entity_poly.pdbx_strand_id
1 'polypeptide(L)'
;MTATPEQLCKILKAQHPSEPPSSALVATGLATETRRMSHDQVLTWLFKERETVVKKEVVANFLTGVERNQAYLRAALSAYACATHLPQHAFTAQDQLNCQVCSFFKEREVNFIALNRVRFLIGAALFGSPSHIAFQLQEHNAGPRERPGNLDLMVSILDLIRNVPAVTKPKDLLKLLRKLPGIKMSEEEGRGFLDLLGHCGILQTPEHPGLLYRYTNLGLAPRSARSSDWSYPMDFWRGEHGLNQDALDYWFSDYPELLKV
;
A
#
# COMPACT_ATOMS: atom_id res chain seq x y z
N MET A 1 25.32 12.01 10.22
CA MET A 1 24.75 12.04 8.85
C MET A 1 23.55 11.10 8.84
N THR A 2 22.37 11.58 8.47
CA THR A 2 21.17 10.75 8.30
C THR A 2 21.33 9.88 7.05
N ALA A 3 21.01 8.60 7.15
CA ALA A 3 21.12 7.67 6.01
C ALA A 3 20.15 8.05 4.88
N THR A 4 20.58 7.91 3.62
CA THR A 4 19.71 8.15 2.46
C THR A 4 18.64 7.04 2.35
N PRO A 5 17.51 7.28 1.67
CA PRO A 5 16.49 6.25 1.45
C PRO A 5 17.04 4.94 0.84
N GLU A 6 18.00 5.01 -0.09
CA GLU A 6 18.62 3.83 -0.69
C GLU A 6 19.47 3.06 0.34
N GLN A 7 20.17 3.77 1.22
CA GLN A 7 20.94 3.17 2.31
C GLN A 7 19.99 2.48 3.31
N LEU A 8 18.87 3.12 3.66
CA LEU A 8 17.84 2.53 4.52
C LEU A 8 17.28 1.24 3.92
N CYS A 9 16.94 1.24 2.63
CA CYS A 9 16.48 0.04 1.92
C CYS A 9 17.52 -1.08 1.96
N LYS A 10 18.81 -0.77 1.77
CA LYS A 10 19.89 -1.77 1.84
C LYS A 10 20.02 -2.38 3.23
N ILE A 11 19.97 -1.55 4.28
CA ILE A 11 20.05 -2.00 5.68
C ILE A 11 18.84 -2.88 6.02
N LEU A 12 17.62 -2.45 5.66
CA LEU A 12 16.39 -3.22 5.90
C LEU A 12 16.35 -4.54 5.14
N LYS A 13 16.85 -4.59 3.90
CA LYS A 13 16.97 -5.85 3.12
C LYS A 13 17.90 -6.85 3.81
N ALA A 14 19.02 -6.37 4.34
CA ALA A 14 20.01 -7.20 5.01
C ALA A 14 19.56 -7.70 6.40
N GLN A 15 18.66 -6.97 7.08
CA GLN A 15 18.16 -7.38 8.40
C GLN A 15 17.16 -8.53 8.30
N HIS A 16 17.47 -9.71 8.85
CA HIS A 16 16.45 -10.76 9.00
C HIS A 16 15.43 -10.37 10.09
N PRO A 17 14.09 -10.47 9.84
CA PRO A 17 13.08 -10.02 10.80
C PRO A 17 13.07 -10.78 12.14
N SER A 18 13.56 -12.02 12.17
CA SER A 18 13.62 -12.83 13.40
C SER A 18 14.93 -12.70 14.17
N GLU A 19 15.89 -11.93 13.65
CA GLU A 19 17.17 -11.69 14.31
C GLU A 19 17.12 -10.37 15.09
N PRO A 20 17.93 -10.22 16.15
CA PRO A 20 18.12 -8.93 16.80
C PRO A 20 18.53 -7.86 15.77
N PRO A 21 18.11 -6.59 15.97
CA PRO A 21 18.46 -5.53 15.03
C PRO A 21 19.97 -5.31 15.00
N SER A 22 20.53 -5.31 13.79
CA SER A 22 21.94 -4.96 13.58
C SER A 22 22.25 -3.53 14.06
N SER A 23 23.49 -3.27 14.44
CA SER A 23 23.95 -1.93 14.85
C SER A 23 23.69 -0.87 13.77
N ALA A 24 23.83 -1.25 12.50
CA ALA A 24 23.50 -0.40 11.36
C ALA A 24 22.02 -0.02 11.34
N LEU A 25 21.11 -0.97 11.58
CA LEU A 25 19.67 -0.68 11.65
C LEU A 25 19.32 0.15 12.89
N VAL A 26 19.95 -0.12 14.04
CA VAL A 26 19.76 0.69 15.26
C VAL A 26 20.10 2.15 15.01
N ALA A 27 21.21 2.42 14.31
CA ALA A 27 21.63 3.77 13.99
C ALA A 27 20.65 4.56 13.09
N THR A 28 19.72 3.88 12.40
CA THR A 28 18.71 4.53 11.56
C THR A 28 17.49 5.02 12.33
N GLY A 29 17.27 4.54 13.55
CA GLY A 29 16.02 4.72 14.28
C GLY A 29 14.85 3.84 13.80
N LEU A 30 15.06 2.99 12.78
CA LEU A 30 14.05 2.04 12.27
C LEU A 30 14.10 0.67 12.97
N ALA A 31 15.08 0.43 13.83
CA ALA A 31 15.17 -0.75 14.72
C ALA A 31 14.17 -0.67 15.88
N THR A 32 12.91 -0.49 15.55
CA THR A 32 11.80 -0.43 16.49
C THR A 32 11.53 -1.80 17.12
N GLU A 33 10.97 -1.81 18.32
CA GLU A 33 10.68 -3.02 19.09
C GLU A 33 9.60 -3.92 18.46
N THR A 34 9.51 -5.15 18.96
CA THR A 34 8.36 -6.04 18.75
C THR A 34 7.43 -5.92 19.94
N ARG A 35 6.14 -5.67 19.69
CA ARG A 35 5.13 -5.53 20.76
C ARG A 35 4.06 -6.59 20.64
N ARG A 36 3.69 -7.22 21.75
CA ARG A 36 2.47 -8.03 21.84
C ARG A 36 1.28 -7.07 21.88
N MET A 37 0.37 -7.17 20.91
CA MET A 37 -0.80 -6.32 20.82
C MET A 37 -2.07 -7.16 20.63
N SER A 38 -3.15 -6.77 21.29
CA SER A 38 -4.47 -7.33 21.04
C SER A 38 -5.10 -6.74 19.77
N HIS A 39 -6.11 -7.42 19.25
CA HIS A 39 -6.95 -6.93 18.16
C HIS A 39 -7.44 -5.50 18.41
N ASP A 40 -8.07 -5.27 19.57
CA ASP A 40 -8.70 -3.99 19.88
C ASP A 40 -7.67 -2.88 20.08
N GLN A 41 -6.47 -3.21 20.59
CA GLN A 41 -5.35 -2.25 20.65
C GLN A 41 -4.90 -1.82 19.26
N VAL A 42 -4.79 -2.76 18.31
CA VAL A 42 -4.41 -2.45 16.93
C VAL A 42 -5.49 -1.65 16.22
N LEU A 43 -6.77 -1.95 16.42
CA LEU A 43 -7.85 -1.13 15.85
C LEU A 43 -7.90 0.27 16.45
N THR A 44 -7.74 0.40 17.77
CA THR A 44 -7.67 1.70 18.43
C THR A 44 -6.54 2.54 17.85
N TRP A 45 -5.36 1.94 17.64
CA TRP A 45 -4.24 2.57 16.96
C TRP A 45 -4.58 2.98 15.52
N LEU A 46 -5.16 2.07 14.73
CA LEU A 46 -5.55 2.33 13.34
C LEU A 46 -6.51 3.52 13.23
N PHE A 47 -7.60 3.52 14.01
CA PHE A 47 -8.63 4.55 13.93
C PHE A 47 -8.10 5.90 14.38
N LYS A 48 -7.28 5.94 15.44
CA LYS A 48 -6.59 7.16 15.86
C LYS A 48 -5.76 7.75 14.71
N GLU A 49 -4.94 6.94 14.05
CA GLU A 49 -4.08 7.42 12.95
C GLU A 49 -4.88 7.78 11.70
N ARG A 50 -5.98 7.07 11.43
CA ARG A 50 -6.89 7.38 10.32
C ARG A 50 -7.56 8.74 10.50
N GLU A 51 -7.98 9.09 11.71
CA GLU A 51 -8.67 10.35 12.01
C GLU A 51 -7.79 11.59 11.78
N THR A 52 -6.46 11.44 11.90
CA THR A 52 -5.51 12.54 11.70
C THR A 52 -5.01 12.68 10.27
N VAL A 53 -5.36 11.76 9.37
CA VAL A 53 -4.89 11.77 7.98
C VAL A 53 -5.56 12.87 7.18
N VAL A 54 -4.75 13.66 6.48
CA VAL A 54 -5.21 14.62 5.48
C VAL A 54 -5.01 14.03 4.08
N LYS A 55 -6.10 13.74 3.36
CA LYS A 55 -6.08 13.10 2.03
C LYS A 55 -5.10 13.77 1.06
N LYS A 56 -5.12 15.10 0.97
CA LYS A 56 -4.26 15.88 0.05
C LYS A 56 -2.77 15.64 0.32
N GLU A 57 -2.39 15.46 1.57
CA GLU A 57 -0.99 15.22 1.97
C GLU A 57 -0.55 13.79 1.63
N VAL A 58 -1.44 12.80 1.83
CA VAL A 58 -1.19 11.41 1.44
C VAL A 58 -0.99 11.31 -0.08
N VAL A 59 -1.84 11.98 -0.85
CA VAL A 59 -1.74 12.00 -2.32
C VAL A 59 -0.45 12.69 -2.76
N ALA A 60 -0.11 13.85 -2.18
CA ALA A 60 1.11 14.57 -2.52
C ALA A 60 2.36 13.73 -2.26
N ASN A 61 2.45 13.09 -1.08
CA ASN A 61 3.55 12.19 -0.75
C ASN A 61 3.60 10.98 -1.70
N PHE A 62 2.44 10.39 -2.05
CA PHE A 62 2.40 9.29 -3.01
C PHE A 62 2.99 9.70 -4.37
N LEU A 63 2.61 10.85 -4.90
CA LEU A 63 3.10 11.36 -6.18
C LEU A 63 4.60 11.67 -6.12
N THR A 64 5.08 12.28 -5.03
CA THR A 64 6.53 12.44 -4.78
C THR A 64 7.24 11.08 -4.72
N GLY A 65 6.61 10.08 -4.11
CA GLY A 65 7.11 8.71 -4.05
C GLY A 65 7.22 8.05 -5.42
N VAL A 66 6.29 8.33 -6.34
CA VAL A 66 6.38 7.91 -7.74
C VAL A 66 7.54 8.63 -8.42
N GLU A 67 7.54 9.96 -8.42
CA GLU A 67 8.57 10.82 -9.02
C GLU A 67 9.99 10.39 -8.62
N ARG A 68 10.21 10.15 -7.32
CA ARG A 68 11.53 9.84 -6.75
C ARG A 68 11.83 8.33 -6.69
N ASN A 69 10.92 7.47 -7.14
CA ASN A 69 11.02 6.01 -6.97
C ASN A 69 11.22 5.58 -5.50
N GLN A 70 10.51 6.23 -4.56
CA GLN A 70 10.63 6.01 -3.13
C GLN A 70 9.38 5.33 -2.57
N ALA A 71 9.48 4.03 -2.27
CA ALA A 71 8.36 3.20 -1.81
C ALA A 71 7.74 3.69 -0.49
N TYR A 72 8.55 4.16 0.47
CA TYR A 72 8.07 4.57 1.79
C TYR A 72 7.11 5.77 1.76
N LEU A 73 7.19 6.62 0.73
CA LEU A 73 6.28 7.74 0.50
C LEU A 73 4.95 7.31 -0.14
N ARG A 74 4.93 6.17 -0.84
CA ARG A 74 3.73 5.61 -1.49
C ARG A 74 2.81 4.86 -0.51
N ALA A 75 3.40 4.24 0.52
CA ALA A 75 2.73 3.29 1.40
C ALA A 75 1.38 3.75 1.96
N ALA A 76 1.33 5.00 2.44
CA ALA A 76 0.17 5.54 3.14
C ALA A 76 -1.10 5.63 2.27
N LEU A 77 -0.97 5.75 0.94
CA LEU A 77 -2.14 5.88 0.06
C LEU A 77 -2.99 4.60 0.09
N SER A 78 -2.36 3.43 -0.07
CA SER A 78 -3.07 2.15 0.08
C SER A 78 -3.60 1.93 1.49
N ALA A 79 -2.83 2.28 2.53
CA ALA A 79 -3.28 2.15 3.91
C ALA A 79 -4.53 2.99 4.18
N TYR A 80 -4.56 4.22 3.68
CA TYR A 80 -5.69 5.11 3.81
C TYR A 80 -6.91 4.56 3.06
N ALA A 81 -6.75 4.10 1.81
CA ALA A 81 -7.82 3.45 1.06
C ALA A 81 -8.40 2.22 1.79
N CYS A 82 -7.55 1.35 2.34
CA CYS A 82 -7.98 0.20 3.15
C CYS A 82 -8.74 0.61 4.42
N ALA A 83 -8.35 1.74 5.02
CA ALA A 83 -8.92 2.24 6.27
C ALA A 83 -10.25 2.97 6.07
N THR A 84 -10.51 3.60 4.90
CA THR A 84 -11.67 4.47 4.64
C THR A 84 -13.01 3.85 5.02
N HIS A 85 -13.23 2.60 4.67
CA HIS A 85 -14.50 1.92 4.93
C HIS A 85 -14.42 0.84 6.02
N LEU A 86 -13.25 0.61 6.60
CA LEU A 86 -13.09 -0.34 7.72
C LEU A 86 -14.02 0.08 8.88
N PRO A 87 -15.01 -0.75 9.27
CA PRO A 87 -15.88 -0.43 10.38
C PRO A 87 -15.15 -0.58 11.70
N GLN A 88 -15.46 0.27 12.67
CA GLN A 88 -15.10 0.00 14.06
C GLN A 88 -15.88 -1.24 14.52
N HIS A 89 -15.17 -2.20 15.12
CA HIS A 89 -15.75 -3.46 15.57
C HIS A 89 -14.94 -4.01 16.74
N ALA A 90 -15.60 -4.79 17.59
CA ALA A 90 -14.92 -5.61 18.59
C ALA A 90 -14.38 -6.89 17.95
N PHE A 91 -13.40 -7.51 18.59
CA PHE A 91 -12.96 -8.85 18.19
C PHE A 91 -14.13 -9.83 18.17
N THR A 92 -14.37 -10.44 17.02
CA THR A 92 -15.41 -11.46 16.83
C THR A 92 -14.80 -12.66 16.14
N ALA A 93 -14.77 -13.79 16.84
CA ALA A 93 -14.39 -15.08 16.29
C ALA A 93 -15.29 -16.15 16.89
N GLN A 94 -15.82 -17.03 16.05
CA GLN A 94 -16.53 -18.22 16.50
C GLN A 94 -15.48 -19.28 16.89
N ASP A 95 -14.94 -20.00 15.90
CA ASP A 95 -13.96 -21.08 16.10
C ASP A 95 -12.59 -20.80 15.46
N GLN A 96 -12.34 -19.56 15.02
CA GLN A 96 -11.12 -19.16 14.33
C GLN A 96 -10.18 -18.36 15.24
N LEU A 97 -8.88 -18.43 14.96
CA LEU A 97 -7.87 -17.59 15.64
C LEU A 97 -7.94 -16.11 15.20
N ASN A 98 -8.62 -15.86 14.08
CA ASN A 98 -8.69 -14.57 13.40
C ASN A 98 -10.10 -13.98 13.48
N CYS A 99 -10.18 -12.65 13.55
CA CYS A 99 -11.41 -11.89 13.54
C CYS A 99 -12.17 -12.11 12.23
N GLN A 100 -13.48 -12.35 12.31
CA GLN A 100 -14.33 -12.54 11.13
C GLN A 100 -14.45 -11.27 10.29
N VAL A 101 -14.33 -10.10 10.92
CA VAL A 101 -14.46 -8.81 10.24
C VAL A 101 -13.18 -8.43 9.51
N CYS A 102 -12.01 -8.45 10.18
CA CYS A 102 -10.75 -7.94 9.62
C CYS A 102 -9.63 -8.97 9.47
N SER A 103 -9.88 -10.24 9.81
CA SER A 103 -8.91 -11.33 9.76
C SER A 103 -7.65 -11.14 10.61
N PHE A 104 -7.62 -10.13 11.48
CA PHE A 104 -6.53 -9.97 12.45
C PHE A 104 -6.69 -10.93 13.63
N PHE A 105 -5.57 -11.36 14.22
CA PHE A 105 -5.55 -12.30 15.32
C PHE A 105 -6.06 -11.65 16.61
N LYS A 106 -6.63 -12.44 17.54
CA LYS A 106 -7.02 -11.94 18.87
C LYS A 106 -5.88 -11.21 19.56
N GLU A 107 -4.69 -11.77 19.47
CA GLU A 107 -3.43 -11.16 19.86
C GLU A 107 -2.32 -11.60 18.93
N ARG A 108 -1.35 -10.72 18.67
CA ARG A 108 -0.18 -11.03 17.86
C ARG A 108 1.02 -10.20 18.27
N GLU A 109 2.20 -10.74 18.06
CA GLU A 109 3.42 -9.94 18.05
C GLU A 109 3.49 -9.10 16.77
N VAL A 110 3.53 -7.78 16.95
CA VAL A 110 3.70 -6.79 15.90
C VAL A 110 5.17 -6.39 15.87
N ASN A 111 5.88 -6.87 14.85
CA ASN A 111 7.30 -6.59 14.65
C ASN A 111 7.46 -5.35 13.76
N PHE A 112 7.83 -4.22 14.37
CA PHE A 112 7.89 -2.94 13.65
C PHE A 112 9.06 -2.87 12.64
N ILE A 113 10.12 -3.68 12.80
CA ILE A 113 11.15 -3.84 11.77
C ILE A 113 10.54 -4.45 10.49
N ALA A 114 9.69 -5.47 10.65
CA ALA A 114 8.97 -6.07 9.52
C ALA A 114 8.01 -5.07 8.86
N LEU A 115 7.32 -4.23 9.65
CA LEU A 115 6.47 -3.16 9.09
C LEU A 115 7.29 -2.13 8.30
N ASN A 116 8.46 -1.73 8.81
CA ASN A 116 9.39 -0.86 8.11
C ASN A 116 9.93 -1.49 6.81
N ARG A 117 10.21 -2.80 6.82
CA ARG A 117 10.56 -3.52 5.58
C ARG A 117 9.44 -3.42 4.55
N VAL A 118 8.18 -3.65 4.93
CA VAL A 118 7.05 -3.50 3.99
C VAL A 118 6.95 -2.06 3.48
N ARG A 119 7.07 -1.07 4.37
CA ARG A 119 7.02 0.36 4.00
C ARG A 119 8.11 0.73 2.97
N PHE A 120 9.36 0.36 3.21
CA PHE A 120 10.50 0.78 2.37
C PHE A 120 10.76 -0.13 1.16
N LEU A 121 10.37 -1.41 1.23
CA LEU A 121 10.70 -2.39 0.19
C LEU A 121 9.51 -2.76 -0.70
N ILE A 122 8.29 -2.34 -0.35
CA ILE A 122 7.08 -2.63 -1.13
C ILE A 122 6.31 -1.33 -1.37
N GLY A 123 6.10 -0.54 -0.32
CA GLY A 123 5.42 0.75 -0.44
C GLY A 123 3.91 0.64 -0.61
N ALA A 124 3.30 -0.43 -0.07
CA ALA A 124 1.87 -0.65 -0.05
C ALA A 124 1.44 -1.43 1.21
N ALA A 125 0.16 -1.33 1.58
CA ALA A 125 -0.46 -2.15 2.61
C ALA A 125 -0.62 -3.58 2.10
N LEU A 126 -0.12 -4.56 2.86
CA LEU A 126 -0.20 -5.97 2.48
C LEU A 126 -1.39 -6.67 3.15
N PHE A 127 -2.18 -7.37 2.33
CA PHE A 127 -3.26 -8.27 2.74
C PHE A 127 -4.28 -7.65 3.70
N GLY A 128 -4.42 -6.31 3.69
CA GLY A 128 -5.34 -5.59 4.57
C GLY A 128 -5.04 -5.72 6.07
N SER A 129 -3.82 -6.11 6.45
CA SER A 129 -3.44 -6.28 7.86
C SER A 129 -3.63 -4.95 8.63
N PRO A 130 -4.47 -4.91 9.68
CA PRO A 130 -4.69 -3.69 10.45
C PRO A 130 -3.42 -3.07 11.04
N SER A 131 -2.44 -3.87 11.45
CA SER A 131 -1.16 -3.34 11.97
C SER A 131 -0.28 -2.73 10.88
N HIS A 132 -0.31 -3.25 9.64
CA HIS A 132 0.38 -2.61 8.51
C HIS A 132 -0.27 -1.26 8.19
N ILE A 133 -1.60 -1.24 8.14
CA ILE A 133 -2.37 -0.02 7.85
C ILE A 133 -2.09 1.04 8.91
N ALA A 134 -2.28 0.71 10.19
CA ALA A 134 -2.06 1.63 11.30
C ALA A 134 -0.63 2.21 11.30
N PHE A 135 0.37 1.35 11.10
CA PHE A 135 1.77 1.79 11.06
C PHE A 135 2.06 2.71 9.88
N GLN A 136 1.60 2.37 8.68
CA GLN A 136 1.84 3.20 7.50
C GLN A 136 1.17 4.58 7.62
N LEU A 137 -0.01 4.65 8.24
CA LEU A 137 -0.67 5.92 8.55
C LEU A 137 0.09 6.70 9.64
N GLN A 138 0.51 6.05 10.73
CA GLN A 138 1.32 6.68 11.78
C GLN A 138 2.59 7.31 11.21
N GLU A 139 3.34 6.52 10.44
CA GLU A 139 4.60 6.95 9.85
C GLU A 139 4.41 8.03 8.79
N HIS A 140 3.26 8.04 8.11
CA HIS A 140 2.87 9.18 7.29
C HIS A 140 2.61 10.40 8.17
N ASN A 141 1.72 10.31 9.15
CA ASN A 141 1.31 11.42 10.00
C ASN A 141 2.47 12.12 10.72
N ALA A 142 3.46 11.35 11.18
CA ALA A 142 4.68 11.87 11.80
C ALA A 142 5.76 12.32 10.79
N GLY A 143 5.62 11.94 9.52
CA GLY A 143 6.60 12.17 8.47
C GLY A 143 6.42 13.49 7.70
N PRO A 144 7.37 13.82 6.82
CA PRO A 144 7.37 15.06 6.05
C PRO A 144 6.15 15.17 5.12
N ARG A 145 5.72 16.41 4.89
CA ARG A 145 4.71 16.77 3.89
C ARG A 145 5.42 17.23 2.63
N GLU A 146 5.58 16.30 1.70
CA GLU A 146 6.23 16.54 0.42
C GLU A 146 5.18 16.95 -0.63
N ARG A 147 5.65 17.59 -1.70
CA ARG A 147 4.87 17.84 -2.91
C ARG A 147 5.68 17.38 -4.11
N PRO A 148 5.05 16.79 -5.14
CA PRO A 148 5.76 16.40 -6.34
C PRO A 148 6.28 17.64 -7.06
N GLY A 149 7.52 17.58 -7.55
CA GLY A 149 8.08 18.61 -8.42
C GLY A 149 7.65 18.43 -9.88
N ASN A 150 7.43 17.17 -10.27
CA ASN A 150 7.02 16.74 -11.61
C ASN A 150 6.04 15.55 -11.51
N LEU A 151 5.11 15.46 -12.46
CA LEU A 151 4.11 14.39 -12.60
C LEU A 151 4.34 13.47 -13.81
N ASP A 152 5.31 13.74 -14.68
CA ASP A 152 5.55 13.04 -15.95
C ASP A 152 5.58 11.51 -15.82
N LEU A 153 6.22 11.01 -14.76
CA LEU A 153 6.31 9.57 -14.52
C LEU A 153 4.94 8.98 -14.16
N MET A 154 4.14 9.68 -13.36
CA MET A 154 2.79 9.23 -13.03
C MET A 154 1.85 9.32 -14.25
N VAL A 155 1.97 10.39 -15.05
CA VAL A 155 1.25 10.51 -16.34
C VAL A 155 1.60 9.32 -17.23
N SER A 156 2.89 9.03 -17.42
CA SER A 156 3.35 7.90 -18.24
C SER A 156 2.82 6.53 -17.75
N ILE A 157 2.68 6.36 -16.43
CA ILE A 157 2.10 5.14 -15.84
C ILE A 157 0.60 5.05 -16.17
N LEU A 158 -0.16 6.13 -16.00
CA LEU A 158 -1.59 6.15 -16.31
C LEU A 158 -1.83 5.94 -17.82
N ASP A 159 -1.06 6.62 -18.66
CA ASP A 159 -1.06 6.45 -20.12
C ASP A 159 -0.79 5.00 -20.52
N LEU A 160 0.21 4.36 -19.91
CA LEU A 160 0.48 2.94 -20.16
C LEU A 160 -0.76 2.10 -19.85
N ILE A 161 -1.34 2.26 -18.65
CA ILE A 161 -2.48 1.45 -18.20
C ILE A 161 -3.70 1.68 -19.11
N ARG A 162 -3.97 2.93 -19.52
CA ARG A 162 -5.08 3.26 -20.40
C ARG A 162 -4.97 2.57 -21.77
N ASN A 163 -3.75 2.36 -22.26
CA ASN A 163 -3.48 1.91 -23.63
C ASN A 163 -3.03 0.44 -23.74
N VAL A 164 -3.00 -0.33 -22.65
CA VAL A 164 -2.66 -1.76 -22.77
C VAL A 164 -3.75 -2.54 -23.53
N PRO A 165 -3.40 -3.64 -24.22
CA PRO A 165 -4.39 -4.52 -24.84
C PRO A 165 -5.43 -5.01 -23.83
N ALA A 166 -6.69 -5.18 -24.28
CA ALA A 166 -7.82 -5.63 -23.45
C ALA A 166 -7.53 -6.91 -22.64
N VAL A 167 -6.80 -7.86 -23.25
CA VAL A 167 -6.45 -9.16 -22.64
C VAL A 167 -5.30 -9.10 -21.63
N THR A 168 -4.68 -7.94 -21.44
CA THR A 168 -3.52 -7.76 -20.55
C THR A 168 -3.85 -8.21 -19.13
N LYS A 169 -3.05 -9.12 -18.59
CA LYS A 169 -3.17 -9.59 -17.20
C LYS A 169 -2.27 -8.78 -16.27
N PRO A 170 -2.51 -8.80 -14.95
CA PRO A 170 -1.70 -8.04 -13.98
C PRO A 170 -0.19 -8.32 -14.08
N LYS A 171 0.19 -9.58 -14.31
CA LYS A 171 1.60 -9.99 -14.51
C LYS A 171 2.23 -9.36 -15.76
N ASP A 172 1.47 -9.17 -16.82
CA ASP A 172 1.98 -8.57 -18.06
C ASP A 172 2.02 -7.04 -17.94
N LEU A 173 1.01 -6.43 -17.29
CA LEU A 173 1.06 -5.02 -16.90
C LEU A 173 2.29 -4.71 -16.04
N LEU A 174 2.61 -5.55 -15.05
CA LEU A 174 3.81 -5.40 -14.23
C LEU A 174 5.11 -5.40 -15.05
N LYS A 175 5.22 -6.27 -16.06
CA LYS A 175 6.38 -6.30 -16.96
C LYS A 175 6.48 -5.03 -17.79
N LEU A 176 5.35 -4.48 -18.25
CA LEU A 176 5.30 -3.24 -19.02
C LEU A 176 5.65 -2.04 -18.14
N LEU A 177 5.04 -1.93 -16.96
CA LEU A 177 5.33 -0.90 -15.96
C LEU A 177 6.83 -0.83 -15.67
N ARG A 178 7.47 -1.96 -15.38
CA ARG A 178 8.91 -2.00 -15.07
C ARG A 178 9.83 -1.68 -16.25
N LYS A 179 9.30 -1.66 -17.48
CA LYS A 179 10.04 -1.25 -18.68
C LYS A 179 9.86 0.23 -19.02
N LEU A 180 8.93 0.93 -18.37
CA LEU A 180 8.76 2.37 -18.60
C LEU A 180 10.03 3.13 -18.21
N PRO A 181 10.49 4.08 -19.04
CA PRO A 181 11.59 4.97 -18.69
C PRO A 181 11.33 5.67 -17.35
N GLY A 182 12.35 5.70 -16.49
CA GLY A 182 12.27 6.33 -15.17
C GLY A 182 11.78 5.41 -14.03
N ILE A 183 11.21 4.23 -14.33
CA ILE A 183 10.83 3.25 -13.30
C ILE A 183 12.06 2.47 -12.81
N LYS A 184 12.24 2.43 -11.49
CA LYS A 184 13.30 1.68 -10.79
C LYS A 184 12.73 0.62 -9.83
N MET A 185 11.42 0.42 -9.84
CA MET A 185 10.74 -0.53 -8.97
C MET A 185 11.23 -1.97 -9.22
N SER A 186 11.56 -2.67 -8.14
CA SER A 186 11.74 -4.12 -8.19
C SER A 186 10.42 -4.83 -8.57
N GLU A 187 10.47 -6.14 -8.82
CA GLU A 187 9.25 -6.91 -9.10
C GLU A 187 8.25 -6.84 -7.95
N GLU A 188 8.74 -6.94 -6.72
CA GLU A 188 7.92 -6.87 -5.51
C GLU A 188 7.34 -5.47 -5.28
N GLU A 189 8.13 -4.42 -5.46
CA GLU A 189 7.66 -3.02 -5.37
C GLU A 189 6.64 -2.68 -6.46
N GLY A 190 6.84 -3.20 -7.68
CA GLY A 190 5.90 -2.98 -8.79
C GLY A 190 4.59 -3.73 -8.57
N ARG A 191 4.63 -4.95 -8.02
CA ARG A 191 3.42 -5.68 -7.63
C ARG A 191 2.66 -4.92 -6.55
N GLY A 192 3.36 -4.51 -5.48
CA GLY A 192 2.77 -3.68 -4.41
C GLY A 192 2.19 -2.37 -4.92
N PHE A 193 2.83 -1.73 -5.91
CA PHE A 193 2.30 -0.52 -6.55
C PHE A 193 0.97 -0.75 -7.27
N LEU A 194 0.86 -1.82 -8.06
CA LEU A 194 -0.37 -2.15 -8.77
C LEU A 194 -1.48 -2.60 -7.80
N ASP A 195 -1.13 -3.39 -6.76
CA ASP A 195 -2.06 -3.71 -5.67
C ASP A 195 -2.56 -2.43 -4.97
N LEU A 196 -1.68 -1.46 -4.71
CA LEU A 196 -2.04 -0.16 -4.16
C LEU A 196 -3.04 0.59 -5.04
N LEU A 197 -2.84 0.63 -6.37
CA LEU A 197 -3.79 1.25 -7.28
C LEU A 197 -5.14 0.50 -7.28
N GLY A 198 -5.11 -0.82 -7.10
CA GLY A 198 -6.32 -1.63 -6.89
C GLY A 198 -7.04 -1.29 -5.58
N HIS A 199 -6.33 -1.17 -4.46
CA HIS A 199 -6.91 -0.74 -3.19
C HIS A 199 -7.56 0.65 -3.31
N CYS A 200 -6.93 1.55 -4.06
CA CYS A 200 -7.44 2.89 -4.34
C CYS A 200 -8.68 2.90 -5.26
N GLY A 201 -9.08 1.77 -5.82
CA GLY A 201 -10.19 1.67 -6.78
C GLY A 201 -9.84 2.15 -8.19
N ILE A 202 -8.58 2.50 -8.46
CA ILE A 202 -8.11 2.95 -9.78
C ILE A 202 -8.06 1.76 -10.75
N LEU A 203 -7.57 0.60 -10.28
CA LEU A 203 -7.55 -0.66 -11.03
C LEU A 203 -8.53 -1.64 -10.41
N GLN A 204 -9.75 -1.70 -10.95
CA GLN A 204 -10.81 -2.54 -10.42
C GLN A 204 -11.65 -3.17 -11.53
N THR A 205 -12.62 -4.00 -11.14
CA THR A 205 -13.66 -4.52 -12.04
C THR A 205 -15.03 -4.13 -11.48
N PRO A 206 -16.11 -4.10 -12.28
CA PRO A 206 -17.46 -3.85 -11.77
C PRO A 206 -17.87 -4.80 -10.63
N GLU A 207 -17.47 -6.07 -10.72
CA GLU A 207 -17.81 -7.11 -9.73
C GLU A 207 -16.89 -7.05 -8.50
N HIS A 208 -15.65 -6.59 -8.70
CA HIS A 208 -14.60 -6.50 -7.69
C HIS A 208 -14.09 -5.04 -7.57
N PRO A 209 -14.90 -4.12 -7.01
CA PRO A 209 -14.48 -2.75 -6.73
C PRO A 209 -13.38 -2.70 -5.66
N GLY A 210 -12.52 -1.69 -5.76
CA GLY A 210 -11.48 -1.39 -4.80
C GLY A 210 -12.01 -0.91 -3.46
N LEU A 211 -11.09 -0.80 -2.50
CA LEU A 211 -11.39 -0.55 -1.10
C LEU A 211 -11.82 0.91 -0.82
N LEU A 212 -11.59 1.80 -1.78
CA LEU A 212 -12.17 3.14 -1.79
C LEU A 212 -13.69 3.14 -1.73
N TYR A 213 -14.38 2.14 -2.29
CA TYR A 213 -15.85 2.17 -2.43
C TYR A 213 -16.58 1.35 -1.37
N ARG A 214 -15.93 0.32 -0.83
CA ARG A 214 -16.50 -0.53 0.20
C ARG A 214 -15.43 -1.24 1.00
N TYR A 215 -15.76 -1.59 2.23
CA TYR A 215 -14.93 -2.49 3.01
C TYR A 215 -14.95 -3.90 2.41
N THR A 216 -13.77 -4.44 2.15
CA THR A 216 -13.59 -5.86 1.82
C THR A 216 -12.52 -6.41 2.73
N ASN A 217 -12.85 -7.46 3.48
CA ASN A 217 -11.84 -8.17 4.26
C ASN A 217 -10.90 -8.92 3.31
N LEU A 218 -9.71 -8.36 3.07
CA LEU A 218 -8.72 -8.94 2.16
C LEU A 218 -8.24 -10.34 2.57
N GLY A 219 -8.36 -10.71 3.85
CA GLY A 219 -8.05 -12.07 4.32
C GLY A 219 -9.09 -13.11 3.89
N LEU A 220 -10.30 -12.67 3.53
CA LEU A 220 -11.42 -13.50 3.08
C LEU A 220 -11.88 -13.19 1.66
N ALA A 221 -11.22 -12.25 0.98
CA ALA A 221 -11.57 -11.83 -0.36
C ALA A 221 -11.43 -12.98 -1.36
N PRO A 222 -12.28 -13.06 -2.39
CA PRO A 222 -12.15 -14.06 -3.43
C PRO A 222 -10.81 -13.92 -4.15
N ARG A 223 -10.34 -15.03 -4.71
CA ARG A 223 -9.12 -15.09 -5.53
C ARG A 223 -9.44 -15.69 -6.89
N SER A 224 -8.81 -15.19 -7.95
CA SER A 224 -8.96 -15.70 -9.31
C SER A 224 -8.40 -17.12 -9.45
N ALA A 225 -7.37 -17.45 -8.67
CA ALA A 225 -6.79 -18.78 -8.58
C ALA A 225 -6.11 -18.99 -7.21
N ARG A 226 -6.00 -20.26 -6.77
CA ARG A 226 -5.32 -20.63 -5.52
C ARG A 226 -3.86 -20.16 -5.46
N SER A 227 -3.21 -20.12 -6.62
CA SER A 227 -1.79 -19.78 -6.81
C SER A 227 -1.57 -18.36 -7.33
N SER A 228 -2.58 -17.48 -7.28
CA SER A 228 -2.36 -16.08 -7.67
C SER A 228 -1.54 -15.36 -6.61
N ASP A 229 -0.55 -14.58 -7.07
CA ASP A 229 0.29 -13.72 -6.23
C ASP A 229 -0.31 -12.30 -6.08
N TRP A 230 -1.46 -12.03 -6.69
CA TRP A 230 -2.12 -10.72 -6.69
C TRP A 230 -3.16 -10.60 -5.58
N SER A 231 -3.29 -9.40 -5.03
CA SER A 231 -4.34 -9.11 -4.04
C SER A 231 -5.65 -8.69 -4.72
N TYR A 232 -6.76 -8.81 -3.99
CA TYR A 232 -8.02 -8.20 -4.42
C TYR A 232 -7.90 -6.66 -4.39
N PRO A 233 -8.41 -5.93 -5.39
CA PRO A 233 -9.12 -6.42 -6.58
C PRO A 233 -8.22 -6.69 -7.79
N MET A 234 -6.93 -6.33 -7.72
CA MET A 234 -5.99 -6.38 -8.84
C MET A 234 -5.91 -7.77 -9.50
N ASP A 235 -6.08 -8.83 -8.73
CA ASP A 235 -6.12 -10.23 -9.21
C ASP A 235 -7.14 -10.47 -10.35
N PHE A 236 -8.27 -9.76 -10.29
CA PHE A 236 -9.35 -9.87 -11.28
C PHE A 236 -9.18 -8.90 -12.45
N TRP A 237 -8.36 -7.86 -12.30
CA TRP A 237 -8.24 -6.81 -13.31
C TRP A 237 -7.64 -7.34 -14.62
N ARG A 238 -8.10 -6.76 -15.73
CA ARG A 238 -7.67 -7.00 -17.11
C ARG A 238 -7.61 -5.66 -17.83
N GLY A 239 -6.83 -5.60 -18.91
CA GLY A 239 -6.69 -4.38 -19.71
C GLY A 239 -8.02 -3.79 -20.17
N GLU A 240 -9.04 -4.62 -20.41
CA GLU A 240 -10.38 -4.16 -20.81
C GLU A 240 -11.08 -3.29 -19.76
N HIS A 241 -10.69 -3.40 -18.49
CA HIS A 241 -11.26 -2.57 -17.42
C HIS A 241 -10.56 -1.21 -17.30
N GLY A 242 -9.36 -1.07 -17.83
CA GLY A 242 -8.63 0.21 -17.89
C GLY A 242 -8.49 0.91 -16.54
N LEU A 243 -8.54 2.24 -16.59
CA LEU A 243 -8.53 3.13 -15.44
C LEU A 243 -9.96 3.51 -15.04
N ASN A 244 -10.24 3.50 -13.74
CA ASN A 244 -11.47 4.04 -13.20
C ASN A 244 -11.39 5.55 -12.99
N GLN A 245 -12.12 6.32 -13.81
CA GLN A 245 -12.10 7.78 -13.77
C GLN A 245 -12.61 8.37 -12.45
N ASP A 246 -13.66 7.80 -11.85
CA ASP A 246 -14.21 8.30 -10.59
C ASP A 246 -13.18 8.22 -9.45
N ALA A 247 -12.34 7.17 -9.45
CA ALA A 247 -11.25 7.03 -8.49
C ALA A 247 -10.12 8.02 -8.78
N LEU A 248 -9.78 8.25 -10.06
CA LEU A 248 -8.80 9.28 -10.42
C LEU A 248 -9.25 10.66 -9.98
N ASP A 249 -10.52 11.01 -10.21
CA ASP A 249 -11.08 12.29 -9.77
C ASP A 249 -11.06 12.41 -8.24
N TYR A 250 -11.42 11.33 -7.53
CA TYR A 250 -11.38 11.32 -6.06
C TYR A 250 -9.98 11.54 -5.49
N TRP A 251 -8.96 10.89 -6.05
CA TRP A 251 -7.59 10.96 -5.52
C TRP A 251 -6.81 12.17 -6.05
N PHE A 252 -6.98 12.53 -7.31
CA PHE A 252 -6.10 13.43 -8.04
C PHE A 252 -6.77 14.73 -8.52
N SER A 253 -7.92 15.12 -7.94
CA SER A 253 -8.60 16.38 -8.28
C SER A 253 -7.73 17.64 -8.20
N ASP A 254 -6.72 17.64 -7.32
CA ASP A 254 -5.77 18.74 -7.16
C ASP A 254 -4.62 18.74 -8.20
N TYR A 255 -4.60 17.74 -9.09
CA TYR A 255 -3.56 17.50 -10.11
C TYR A 255 -4.19 17.28 -11.49
N PRO A 256 -4.69 18.34 -12.15
CA PRO A 256 -5.46 18.23 -13.39
C PRO A 256 -4.72 17.54 -14.55
N GLU A 257 -3.39 17.51 -14.53
CA GLU A 257 -2.56 16.78 -15.49
C GLU A 257 -2.87 15.29 -15.48
N LEU A 258 -3.13 14.72 -14.29
CA LEU A 258 -3.42 13.30 -14.09
C LEU A 258 -4.83 12.90 -14.53
N LEU A 259 -5.71 13.87 -14.77
CA LEU A 259 -7.09 13.63 -15.22
C LEU A 259 -7.24 13.68 -16.74
N LYS A 260 -6.21 14.14 -17.46
CA LYS A 260 -6.21 14.27 -18.93
C LYS A 260 -5.76 12.98 -19.62
N VAL A 261 -4.72 12.35 -19.07
CA VAL A 261 -4.70 10.95 -18.61
C VAL A 261 -5.09 9.82 -19.54
#